data_AF-C3QMG6-F1
#
_entry.id   AF-C3QMG6-F1
#
_cell.length_a   1.000
_cell.length_b   1.000
_cell.length_c   1.000
_cell.angle_alpha   90.00
_cell.angle_beta   90.00
_cell.angle_gamma   90.00
#
_symmetry.space_group_name_H-M   'P 1'
#
loop_
_entity.id
_entity.type
_entity.pdbx_description
1 polymer ?
#
loop_
_entity_poly.entity_id
_entity_poly.type
_entity_poly.pdbx_seq_one_letter_code
_entity_poly.pdbx_strand_id
1 'polypeptide(L)'
;MKQTYVKYLMVATFAGGFLFTSCRTARETTAQYEVTKVEGSMITIDSVWDTIPNAKAAEILKPYKEKVDAMMYEVIGTSAMKMDKGGPESLLSNLVAGVLQQAAVQVLGKPADMGLVNMGGLRNILPEGDITVGDVFEILPFENSLCVLTMKGTDLRRLFEAIASLHGEGVSGIRLEITKMESC
;
A
#
# COMPACT_ATOMS: atom_id res chain seq x y z
N MET A 1 -10.65 -37.46 -77.81
CA MET A 1 -9.49 -37.02 -77.00
C MET A 1 -9.49 -35.52 -76.66
N LYS A 2 -9.92 -34.60 -77.54
CA LYS A 2 -9.89 -33.14 -77.28
C LYS A 2 -10.88 -32.62 -76.22
N GLN A 3 -12.04 -33.26 -76.05
CA GLN A 3 -13.13 -32.76 -75.19
C GLN A 3 -12.88 -32.97 -73.69
N THR A 4 -12.07 -33.98 -73.33
CA THR A 4 -11.71 -34.27 -71.94
C THR A 4 -10.68 -33.27 -71.41
N TYR A 5 -9.73 -32.82 -72.25
CA TYR A 5 -8.73 -31.80 -71.89
C TYR A 5 -9.35 -30.43 -71.62
N VAL A 6 -10.40 -30.03 -72.36
CA VAL A 6 -11.10 -28.77 -72.14
C VAL A 6 -11.85 -28.77 -70.81
N LYS A 7 -12.43 -29.90 -70.40
CA LYS A 7 -13.06 -30.04 -69.07
C LYS A 7 -12.03 -29.95 -67.94
N TYR A 8 -10.87 -30.61 -68.07
CA TYR A 8 -9.81 -30.49 -67.07
C TYR A 8 -9.17 -29.10 -67.02
N LEU A 9 -9.04 -28.41 -68.16
CA LEU A 9 -8.55 -27.03 -68.23
C LEU A 9 -9.53 -26.03 -67.60
N MET A 10 -10.84 -26.22 -67.80
CA MET A 10 -11.87 -25.41 -67.14
C MET A 10 -11.93 -25.68 -65.63
N VAL A 11 -11.80 -26.93 -65.20
CA VAL A 11 -11.77 -27.28 -63.77
C VAL A 11 -10.48 -26.74 -63.12
N ALA A 12 -9.34 -26.80 -63.81
CA ALA A 12 -8.08 -26.24 -63.32
C ALA A 12 -8.09 -24.71 -63.25
N THR A 13 -8.75 -24.03 -64.19
CA THR A 13 -8.90 -22.56 -64.15
C THR A 13 -9.92 -22.10 -63.09
N PHE A 14 -11.01 -22.85 -62.88
CA PHE A 14 -11.95 -22.58 -61.78
C PHE A 14 -11.34 -22.90 -60.40
N ALA A 15 -10.62 -24.01 -60.25
CA ALA A 15 -9.92 -24.36 -59.01
C ALA A 15 -8.77 -23.40 -58.71
N GLY A 16 -8.01 -22.98 -59.73
CA GLY A 16 -7.00 -21.94 -59.61
C GLY A 16 -7.61 -20.59 -59.20
N GLY A 17 -8.72 -20.19 -59.80
CA GLY A 17 -9.43 -18.95 -59.45
C GLY A 17 -9.94 -18.91 -58.01
N PHE A 18 -10.38 -20.06 -57.46
CA PHE A 18 -10.82 -20.17 -56.06
C PHE A 18 -9.67 -20.15 -55.04
N LEU A 19 -8.47 -20.61 -55.44
CA LEU A 19 -7.30 -20.61 -54.55
C LEU A 19 -6.61 -19.24 -54.48
N PHE A 20 -6.76 -18.38 -55.49
CA PHE A 20 -6.18 -17.02 -55.48
C PHE A 20 -7.06 -15.95 -54.79
N THR A 21 -8.32 -16.24 -54.46
CA THR A 21 -9.21 -15.31 -53.74
C THR A 21 -9.21 -15.48 -52.23
N SER A 22 -8.57 -16.52 -51.69
CA SER A 22 -8.44 -16.74 -50.23
C SER A 22 -7.37 -15.87 -49.54
N CYS A 23 -6.66 -15.01 -50.27
CA CYS A 23 -5.68 -14.06 -49.70
C CYS A 23 -6.25 -12.64 -49.49
N ARG A 24 -7.49 -12.55 -49.02
CA ARG A 24 -8.05 -11.38 -48.32
C ARG A 24 -8.95 -11.97 -47.22
N THR A 25 -8.43 -12.28 -46.04
CA THR A 25 -8.31 -11.32 -44.93
C THR A 25 -7.23 -11.79 -43.96
N ALA A 26 -5.95 -11.57 -44.28
CA ALA A 26 -4.87 -11.58 -43.29
C ALA A 26 -4.82 -10.24 -42.50
N ARG A 27 -5.92 -9.47 -42.50
CA ARG A 27 -6.06 -8.21 -41.76
C ARG A 27 -6.73 -8.40 -40.41
N GLU A 28 -7.38 -9.55 -40.15
CA GLU A 28 -8.02 -9.83 -38.86
C GLU A 28 -7.07 -10.48 -37.84
N THR A 29 -6.00 -11.16 -38.26
CA THR A 29 -5.04 -11.80 -37.32
C THR A 29 -3.94 -10.84 -36.81
N THR A 30 -3.86 -9.63 -37.36
CA THR A 30 -3.01 -8.53 -36.91
C THR A 30 -3.83 -7.25 -36.78
N ALA A 31 -4.98 -7.32 -36.12
CA ALA A 31 -5.52 -6.13 -35.49
C ALA A 31 -4.53 -5.71 -34.39
N GLN A 32 -3.51 -4.93 -34.76
CA GLN A 32 -2.70 -4.17 -33.83
C GLN A 32 -3.63 -3.14 -33.20
N TYR A 33 -4.30 -3.54 -32.12
CA TYR A 33 -5.03 -2.61 -31.28
C TYR A 33 -4.01 -1.70 -30.61
N GLU A 34 -3.87 -0.51 -31.18
CA GLU A 34 -3.10 0.55 -30.57
C GLU A 34 -4.05 1.37 -29.69
N VAL A 35 -3.67 1.58 -28.44
CA VAL A 35 -4.41 2.46 -27.54
C VAL A 35 -4.26 3.87 -28.09
N THR A 36 -5.29 4.37 -28.77
CA THR A 36 -5.28 5.70 -29.39
C THR A 36 -5.49 6.82 -28.38
N LYS A 37 -6.09 6.51 -27.22
CA LYS A 37 -6.39 7.48 -26.17
C LYS A 37 -6.63 6.79 -24.83
N VAL A 38 -6.08 7.36 -23.76
CA VAL A 38 -6.44 7.03 -22.38
C VAL A 38 -6.91 8.32 -21.73
N GLU A 39 -8.14 8.34 -21.22
CA GLU A 39 -8.67 9.43 -20.42
C GLU A 39 -8.87 8.95 -19.00
N GLY A 40 -8.39 9.75 -18.05
CA GLY A 40 -8.64 9.56 -16.62
C GLY A 40 -9.19 10.86 -16.05
N SER A 41 -10.18 10.74 -15.18
CA SER A 41 -10.66 11.84 -14.35
C SER A 41 -10.52 11.46 -12.88
N MET A 42 -10.25 12.45 -12.03
CA MET A 42 -10.35 12.24 -10.59
C MET A 42 -11.82 12.36 -10.20
N ILE A 43 -12.33 11.33 -9.54
CA ILE A 43 -13.63 11.38 -8.88
C ILE A 43 -13.37 11.86 -7.46
N THR A 44 -13.87 13.04 -7.09
CA THR A 44 -13.78 13.53 -5.71
C THR A 44 -14.71 12.70 -4.83
N ILE A 45 -14.16 12.08 -3.80
CA ILE A 45 -14.92 11.41 -2.75
C ILE A 45 -15.09 12.43 -1.62
N ASP A 46 -16.20 13.16 -1.66
CA ASP A 46 -16.58 14.20 -0.71
C ASP A 46 -17.99 13.94 -0.15
N SER A 47 -18.49 14.86 0.69
CA SER A 47 -19.78 14.73 1.37
C SER A 47 -20.99 14.66 0.44
N VAL A 48 -20.85 14.94 -0.87
CA VAL A 48 -21.95 14.81 -1.83
C VAL A 48 -22.43 13.36 -1.88
N TRP A 49 -21.54 12.38 -1.77
CA TRP A 49 -21.87 10.96 -1.82
C TRP A 49 -22.58 10.46 -0.55
N ASP A 50 -22.47 11.19 0.57
CA ASP A 50 -23.10 10.84 1.84
C ASP A 50 -24.58 11.26 1.92
N THR A 51 -25.03 12.11 0.99
CA THR A 51 -26.40 12.67 1.03
C THR A 51 -27.48 11.63 0.73
N ILE A 52 -27.20 10.64 -0.13
CA ILE A 52 -28.13 9.57 -0.49
C ILE A 52 -27.39 8.23 -0.51
N PRO A 53 -27.14 7.62 0.66
CA PRO A 53 -26.47 6.33 0.73
C PRO A 53 -27.35 5.24 0.12
N ASN A 54 -26.72 4.28 -0.57
CA ASN A 54 -27.43 3.16 -1.17
C ASN A 54 -27.95 2.20 -0.08
N ALA A 55 -29.26 2.16 0.12
CA ALA A 55 -29.90 1.36 1.17
C ALA A 55 -29.56 -0.14 1.08
N LYS A 56 -29.49 -0.71 -0.12
CA LYS A 56 -29.13 -2.13 -0.31
C LYS A 56 -27.68 -2.39 0.08
N ALA A 57 -26.77 -1.49 -0.28
CA ALA A 57 -25.37 -1.60 0.12
C ALA A 57 -25.21 -1.48 1.64
N ALA A 58 -25.94 -0.55 2.27
CA ALA A 58 -25.95 -0.39 3.73
C ALA A 58 -26.46 -1.64 4.44
N GLU A 59 -27.54 -2.27 3.94
CA GLU A 59 -28.04 -3.54 4.48
C GLU A 59 -27.03 -4.68 4.37
N ILE A 60 -26.34 -4.79 3.24
CA ILE A 60 -25.28 -5.79 3.03
C ILE A 60 -24.12 -5.58 4.02
N LEU A 61 -23.71 -4.32 4.22
CA LEU A 61 -22.55 -3.98 5.06
C LEU A 61 -22.87 -4.03 6.57
N LYS A 62 -24.13 -3.84 6.96
CA LYS A 62 -24.57 -3.75 8.36
C LYS A 62 -23.99 -4.84 9.28
N PRO A 63 -24.13 -6.15 9.01
CA PRO A 63 -23.62 -7.18 9.92
C PRO A 63 -22.08 -7.20 10.02
N TYR A 64 -21.37 -6.71 9.01
CA TYR A 64 -19.91 -6.57 9.05
C TYR A 64 -19.51 -5.35 9.87
N LYS A 65 -20.18 -4.22 9.63
CA LYS A 65 -19.97 -2.98 10.38
C LYS A 65 -20.20 -3.20 11.87
N GLU A 66 -21.29 -3.86 12.27
CA GLU A 66 -21.56 -4.14 13.69
C GLU A 66 -20.44 -4.96 14.36
N LYS A 67 -19.88 -5.95 13.65
CA LYS A 67 -18.75 -6.75 14.17
C LYS A 67 -17.46 -5.93 14.26
N VAL A 68 -17.16 -5.14 13.24
CA VAL A 68 -15.96 -4.28 13.22
C VAL A 68 -16.06 -3.21 14.30
N ASP A 69 -17.18 -2.50 14.38
CA ASP A 69 -17.42 -1.46 15.38
C ASP A 69 -17.29 -2.03 16.81
N ALA A 70 -17.79 -3.25 17.06
CA ALA A 70 -17.65 -3.90 18.36
C ALA A 70 -16.19 -4.18 18.76
N MET A 71 -15.32 -4.52 17.79
CA MET A 71 -13.89 -4.73 18.05
C MET A 71 -13.12 -3.41 18.12
N MET A 72 -13.45 -2.45 17.26
CA MET A 72 -12.71 -1.19 17.12
C MET A 72 -13.00 -0.21 18.26
N TYR A 73 -14.20 -0.23 18.85
CA TYR A 73 -14.56 0.66 19.96
C TYR A 73 -14.24 0.10 21.34
N GLU A 74 -13.57 -1.04 21.44
CA GLU A 74 -13.02 -1.51 22.71
C GLU A 74 -11.97 -0.51 23.22
N VAL A 75 -12.20 0.04 24.42
CA VAL A 75 -11.25 0.91 25.11
C VAL A 75 -10.16 0.07 25.76
N ILE A 76 -8.91 0.29 25.35
CA ILE A 76 -7.73 -0.46 25.81
C ILE A 76 -6.85 0.33 26.78
N GLY A 77 -7.14 1.61 26.98
CA GLY A 77 -6.39 2.46 27.89
C GLY A 77 -6.87 3.91 27.84
N THR A 78 -6.12 4.79 28.48
CA THR A 78 -6.41 6.23 28.51
C THR A 78 -5.11 7.03 28.36
N SER A 79 -5.18 8.16 27.66
CA SER A 79 -4.10 9.13 27.57
C SER A 79 -4.44 10.41 28.30
N ALA A 80 -3.51 10.94 29.09
CA ALA A 80 -3.67 12.21 29.79
C ALA A 80 -3.54 13.44 28.87
N MET A 81 -3.09 13.25 27.62
CA MET A 81 -2.91 14.33 26.66
C MET A 81 -2.92 13.81 25.23
N LYS A 82 -3.24 14.68 24.28
CA LYS A 82 -3.06 14.40 22.85
C LYS A 82 -1.57 14.24 22.54
N MET A 83 -1.21 13.22 21.76
CA MET A 83 0.13 13.03 21.20
C MET A 83 0.09 13.14 19.67
N ASP A 84 0.73 14.17 19.14
CA ASP A 84 0.86 14.36 17.69
C ASP A 84 2.12 13.68 17.14
N LYS A 85 2.18 13.53 15.82
CA LYS A 85 3.38 13.04 15.11
C LYS A 85 4.19 14.24 14.60
N GLY A 86 5.50 14.23 14.83
CA GLY A 86 6.39 15.30 14.39
C GLY A 86 7.84 14.87 14.37
N GLY A 87 8.62 15.49 13.49
CA GLY A 87 10.07 15.32 13.44
C GLY A 87 10.79 16.40 14.27
N PRO A 88 12.03 16.16 14.72
CA PRO A 88 12.79 14.92 14.54
C PRO A 88 12.34 13.76 15.43
N GLU A 89 11.51 14.06 16.43
CA GLU A 89 10.99 13.12 17.43
C GLU A 89 9.68 13.72 17.99
N SER A 90 8.77 12.86 18.46
CA SER A 90 7.48 13.26 19.05
C SER A 90 7.08 12.33 20.20
N LEU A 91 6.14 12.77 21.05
CA LEU A 91 5.63 11.93 22.13
C LEU A 91 5.05 10.61 21.58
N LEU A 92 4.32 10.68 20.47
CA LEU A 92 3.72 9.50 19.84
C LEU A 92 4.79 8.55 19.29
N SER A 93 5.79 9.08 18.58
CA SER A 93 6.87 8.24 18.04
C SER A 93 7.68 7.56 19.14
N ASN A 94 7.83 8.21 20.29
CA ASN A 94 8.60 7.68 21.43
C ASN A 94 7.83 6.58 22.14
N LEU A 95 6.52 6.77 22.30
CA LEU A 95 5.63 5.73 22.80
C LEU A 95 5.71 4.49 21.91
N VAL A 96 5.54 4.64 20.60
CA VAL A 96 5.56 3.51 19.65
C VAL A 96 6.93 2.83 19.61
N ALA A 97 8.03 3.58 19.52
CA ALA A 97 9.37 3.01 19.56
C ALA A 97 9.64 2.27 20.88
N GLY A 98 9.21 2.83 22.01
CA GLY A 98 9.30 2.20 23.32
C GLY A 98 8.50 0.90 23.41
N VAL A 99 7.28 0.87 22.87
CA VAL A 99 6.47 -0.37 22.76
C VAL A 99 7.20 -1.42 21.93
N LEU A 100 7.77 -1.06 20.77
CA LEU A 100 8.54 -1.99 19.93
C LEU A 100 9.78 -2.53 20.65
N GLN A 101 10.50 -1.67 21.37
CA GLN A 101 11.66 -2.07 22.17
C GLN A 101 11.29 -3.10 23.24
N GLN A 102 10.17 -2.88 23.94
CA GLN A 102 9.69 -3.77 24.99
C GLN A 102 9.08 -5.05 24.40
N ALA A 103 8.40 -4.98 23.26
CA ALA A 103 7.80 -6.13 22.59
C ALA A 103 8.86 -7.17 22.17
N ALA A 104 10.12 -6.76 21.96
CA ALA A 104 11.23 -7.67 21.71
C ALA A 104 11.44 -8.73 22.81
N VAL A 105 10.94 -8.51 24.03
CA VAL A 105 10.93 -9.53 25.11
C VAL A 105 10.30 -10.85 24.64
N GLN A 106 9.28 -10.78 23.78
CA GLN A 106 8.60 -11.97 23.25
C GLN A 106 9.52 -12.88 22.42
N VAL A 107 10.59 -12.31 21.85
CA VAL A 107 11.55 -13.02 20.98
C VAL A 107 12.87 -13.28 21.71
N LEU A 108 13.37 -12.30 22.46
CA LEU A 108 14.71 -12.34 23.07
C LEU A 108 14.70 -12.75 24.56
N GLY A 109 13.54 -12.77 25.21
CA GLY A 109 13.43 -12.93 26.67
C GLY A 109 13.83 -11.69 27.48
N LYS A 110 14.20 -10.59 26.79
CA LYS A 110 14.54 -9.28 27.36
C LYS A 110 14.22 -8.17 26.35
N PRO A 111 14.08 -6.91 26.79
CA PRO A 111 13.90 -5.79 25.87
C PRO A 111 15.09 -5.67 24.90
N ALA A 112 14.83 -5.15 23.71
CA ALA A 112 15.90 -4.77 22.79
C ALA A 112 16.67 -3.55 23.34
N ASP A 113 17.90 -3.34 22.88
CA ASP A 113 18.69 -2.17 23.27
C ASP A 113 18.08 -0.87 22.71
N MET A 114 17.40 -0.96 21.55
CA MET A 114 16.78 0.16 20.85
C MET A 114 15.46 -0.24 20.20
N GLY A 115 14.47 0.66 20.21
CA GLY A 115 13.29 0.61 19.36
C GLY A 115 13.40 1.62 18.21
N LEU A 116 12.81 1.30 17.06
CA LEU A 116 12.78 2.18 15.88
C LEU A 116 11.41 2.09 15.20
N VAL A 117 10.80 3.24 14.93
CA VAL A 117 9.65 3.39 14.04
C VAL A 117 9.89 4.55 13.09
N ASN A 118 9.54 4.39 11.82
CA ASN A 118 9.62 5.47 10.87
C ASN A 118 8.40 6.41 10.99
N MET A 119 8.63 7.72 10.93
CA MET A 119 7.62 8.77 11.08
C MET A 119 6.54 8.70 10.00
N GLY A 120 6.90 8.29 8.78
CA GLY A 120 5.94 8.09 7.69
C GLY A 120 4.92 6.97 7.95
N GLY A 121 5.28 6.03 8.83
CA GLY A 121 4.43 4.92 9.27
C GLY A 121 3.33 5.35 10.23
N LEU A 122 3.49 6.48 10.92
CA LEU A 122 2.47 7.06 11.80
C LEU A 122 1.46 7.86 10.99
N ARG A 123 0.21 7.42 10.97
CA ARG A 123 -0.83 7.94 10.06
C ARG A 123 -1.86 8.83 10.73
N ASN A 124 -2.03 8.71 12.03
CA ASN A 124 -2.89 9.58 12.82
C ASN A 124 -2.20 10.01 14.14
N ILE A 125 -2.89 10.85 14.91
CA ILE A 125 -2.54 11.25 16.27
C ILE A 125 -3.08 10.23 17.28
N LEU A 126 -2.56 10.27 18.51
CA LEU A 126 -3.20 9.62 19.65
C LEU A 126 -4.02 10.67 20.42
N PRO A 127 -5.34 10.48 20.59
CA PRO A 127 -6.20 11.46 21.27
C PRO A 127 -5.92 11.52 22.78
N GLU A 128 -6.44 12.57 23.43
CA GLU A 128 -6.58 12.63 24.88
C GLU A 128 -7.85 11.89 25.32
N GLY A 129 -7.83 11.27 26.50
CA GLY A 129 -8.96 10.51 27.02
C GLY A 129 -8.87 9.02 26.69
N ASP A 130 -10.01 8.38 26.50
CA ASP A 130 -10.10 6.94 26.21
C ASP A 130 -9.44 6.61 24.87
N ILE A 131 -8.59 5.59 24.88
CA ILE A 131 -7.90 5.06 23.70
C ILE A 131 -8.53 3.73 23.32
N THR A 132 -9.02 3.65 22.10
CA THR A 132 -9.66 2.47 21.54
C THR A 132 -8.71 1.64 20.68
N VAL A 133 -9.11 0.40 20.35
CA VAL A 133 -8.44 -0.41 19.33
C VAL A 133 -8.41 0.32 17.99
N GLY A 134 -9.50 1.00 17.63
CA GLY A 134 -9.61 1.81 16.42
C GLY A 134 -8.55 2.90 16.34
N ASP A 135 -8.30 3.62 17.43
CA ASP A 135 -7.26 4.65 17.48
C ASP A 135 -5.88 4.07 17.15
N VAL A 136 -5.56 2.86 17.65
CA VAL A 136 -4.29 2.18 17.33
C VAL A 136 -4.21 1.82 15.85
N PHE A 137 -5.29 1.29 15.27
CA PHE A 137 -5.36 0.99 13.83
C PHE A 137 -5.30 2.24 12.96
N GLU A 138 -5.81 3.38 13.42
CA GLU A 138 -5.67 4.64 12.69
C GLU A 138 -4.25 5.20 12.75
N ILE A 139 -3.54 5.01 13.87
CA ILE A 139 -2.15 5.44 14.01
C ILE A 139 -1.20 4.54 13.21
N LEU A 140 -1.37 3.21 13.30
CA LEU A 140 -0.54 2.17 12.66
C LEU A 140 -1.39 1.29 11.73
N PRO A 141 -1.92 1.82 10.61
CA PRO A 141 -2.86 1.09 9.74
C PRO A 141 -2.18 0.04 8.86
N PHE A 142 -0.86 -0.06 8.91
CA PHE A 142 -0.11 -1.05 8.15
C PHE A 142 0.04 -2.31 9.01
N GLU A 143 -0.19 -3.48 8.41
CA GLU A 143 0.02 -4.78 9.04
C GLU A 143 1.52 -5.13 9.15
N ASN A 144 2.33 -4.17 9.62
CA ASN A 144 3.75 -4.33 9.85
C ASN A 144 3.98 -5.33 10.99
N SER A 145 4.91 -6.26 10.79
CA SER A 145 5.31 -7.23 11.81
C SER A 145 6.48 -6.71 12.65
N LEU A 146 6.52 -7.10 13.93
CA LEU A 146 7.68 -6.87 14.78
C LEU A 146 8.91 -7.58 14.18
N CYS A 147 9.96 -6.82 13.90
CA CYS A 147 11.23 -7.34 13.41
C CYS A 147 12.33 -7.06 14.43
N VAL A 148 13.01 -8.10 14.89
CA VAL A 148 14.10 -8.00 15.87
C VAL A 148 15.41 -8.37 15.18
N LEU A 149 16.36 -7.44 15.17
CA LEU A 149 17.63 -7.59 14.46
C LEU A 149 18.80 -7.42 15.42
N THR A 150 19.84 -8.24 15.25
CA THR A 150 21.16 -8.00 15.84
C THR A 150 22.04 -7.36 14.77
N MET A 151 22.54 -6.15 15.03
CA MET A 151 23.33 -5.38 14.07
C MET A 151 24.75 -5.13 14.59
N LYS A 152 25.73 -5.08 13.67
CA LYS A 152 27.08 -4.59 14.00
C LYS A 152 27.02 -3.09 14.26
N GLY A 153 27.86 -2.60 15.17
CA GLY A 153 27.95 -1.16 15.46
C GLY A 153 28.26 -0.29 14.24
N THR A 154 28.98 -0.82 13.25
CA THR A 154 29.25 -0.13 11.97
C THR A 154 27.99 0.09 11.15
N ASP A 155 27.08 -0.89 11.11
CA ASP A 155 25.82 -0.78 10.37
C ASP A 155 24.80 0.05 11.15
N LEU A 156 24.83 -0.04 12.48
CA LEU A 156 24.05 0.82 13.35
C LEU A 156 24.41 2.30 13.16
N ARG A 157 25.69 2.61 12.99
CA ARG A 157 26.13 3.99 12.69
C ARG A 157 25.62 4.49 11.34
N ARG A 158 25.61 3.65 10.31
CA ARG A 158 24.99 3.98 9.00
C ARG A 158 23.49 4.21 9.12
N LEU A 159 22.80 3.42 9.95
CA LEU A 159 21.39 3.65 10.25
C LEU A 159 21.17 5.01 10.90
N PHE A 160 22.01 5.42 11.85
CA PHE A 160 21.90 6.74 12.48
C PHE A 160 22.16 7.88 11.50
N GLU A 161 23.12 7.72 10.58
CA GLU A 161 23.34 8.67 9.47
C GLU A 161 22.10 8.76 8.56
N ALA A 162 21.44 7.63 8.26
CA ALA A 162 20.20 7.62 7.49
C ALA A 162 19.05 8.34 8.23
N ILE A 163 18.85 8.04 9.52
CA ILE A 163 17.87 8.73 10.37
C ILE A 163 18.12 10.25 10.37
N ALA A 164 19.37 10.67 10.52
CA ALA A 164 19.76 12.07 10.47
C ALA A 164 19.44 12.72 9.12
N SER A 165 19.70 12.01 8.01
CA SER A 165 19.40 12.50 6.65
C SER A 165 17.91 12.67 6.38
N LEU A 166 17.05 11.94 7.11
CA LEU A 166 15.60 12.02 7.05
C LEU A 166 15.00 13.05 8.02
N HIS A 167 15.85 13.83 8.70
CA HIS A 167 15.45 14.81 9.71
C HIS A 167 14.83 14.18 10.97
N GLY A 168 15.21 12.94 11.30
CA GLY A 168 14.78 12.24 12.51
C GLY A 168 13.71 11.18 12.28
N GLU A 169 13.69 10.20 13.17
CA GLU A 169 12.76 9.07 13.20
C GLU A 169 12.41 8.75 14.66
N GLY A 170 11.34 7.99 14.89
CA GLY A 170 10.96 7.57 16.24
C GLY A 170 11.91 6.54 16.82
N VAL A 171 12.58 6.86 17.92
CA VAL A 171 13.56 5.98 18.56
C VAL A 171 13.32 5.83 20.06
N SER A 172 13.80 4.75 20.65
CA SER A 172 13.85 4.55 22.09
C SER A 172 15.14 3.84 22.52
N GLY A 173 15.58 4.02 23.76
CA GLY A 173 16.80 3.39 24.30
C GLY A 173 18.12 4.03 23.85
N ILE A 174 18.07 5.06 23.00
CA ILE A 174 19.23 5.79 22.50
C ILE A 174 19.02 7.30 22.55
N ARG A 175 20.10 8.06 22.35
CA ARG A 175 20.07 9.52 22.14
C ARG A 175 20.91 9.86 20.92
N LEU A 176 20.32 10.54 19.95
CA LEU A 176 21.00 11.05 18.76
C LEU A 176 21.04 12.57 18.82
N GLU A 177 22.22 13.15 18.59
CA GLU A 177 22.39 14.59 18.41
C GLU A 177 22.62 14.85 16.92
N ILE A 178 21.61 15.42 16.25
CA ILE A 178 21.64 15.67 14.81
C ILE A 178 22.01 17.14 14.58
N THR A 179 23.22 17.38 14.11
CA THR A 179 23.64 18.71 13.66
C THR A 179 23.11 18.96 12.25
N LYS A 180 22.58 20.16 12.00
CA LYS A 180 22.26 20.62 10.64
C LYS A 180 23.54 20.49 9.80
N MET A 181 23.50 19.77 8.68
CA MET A 181 24.55 19.93 7.67
C MET A 181 24.47 21.37 7.20
N GLU A 182 25.54 22.15 7.41
CA GLU A 182 25.70 23.41 6.72
C GLU A 182 25.61 23.10 5.22
N SER A 183 24.67 23.74 4.54
CA SER A 183 24.60 23.71 3.09
C SER A 183 25.94 24.21 2.55
N CYS A 184 26.75 23.31 1.97
CA CYS A 184 27.86 23.71 1.11
C CYS A 184 27.33 24.44 -0.12
#